data_AF-A0A3C0Z1Z1-F1
#
_entry.id   AF-A0A3C0Z1Z1-F1
#
_cell.length_a   1.000
_cell.length_b   1.000
_cell.length_c   1.000
_cell.angle_alpha   90.00
_cell.angle_beta   90.00
_cell.angle_gamma   90.00
#
_symmetry.space_group_name_H-M   'P 1'
#
loop_
_entity.id
_entity.type
_entity.pdbx_description
1 polymer ?
#
loop_
_entity_poly.entity_id
_entity_poly.type
_entity_poly.pdbx_seq_one_letter_code
_entity_poly.pdbx_strand_id
1 'polypeptide(L)'
;AGQVTLVDRWVGRIFDTVEKLGLFQDTLVIWTTDHGHLFGEHNLEGKPGGQLGPLYETTTRIPLMVHHPEGVGEGATVSGLVQPQDIMPSVLEAIGAPIPRQAEGHSFWPMVDGGAGSARRYAFSGRFPPMVGGATRQPAVGHLFDGWAGSERIVESITVTSDDTAMLVGPQGRGSELYDLADDPAQRRNITGLRAEEKSEMRGAAIEFLREHGATPERITPFTDGIPVAEVDQGMALWAFKDDRERWVAFPTEQQALEQALDREGDETRAVSETTLGALLEADPHSLVHTHGQYYWASDLT
;
A
#
# COMPACT_ATOMS: atom_id res chain seq x y z
N ALA A 1 -9.82 6.27 20.60
CA ALA A 1 -11.12 6.28 21.30
C ALA A 1 -11.83 7.64 21.20
N GLY A 2 -11.29 8.73 21.77
CA GLY A 2 -11.98 10.03 21.80
C GLY A 2 -12.41 10.59 20.43
N GLN A 3 -11.57 10.47 19.41
CA GLN A 3 -11.90 10.89 18.03
C GLN A 3 -13.04 10.05 17.43
N VAL A 4 -13.07 8.74 17.67
CA VAL A 4 -14.14 7.85 17.20
C VAL A 4 -15.47 8.24 17.84
N THR A 5 -15.50 8.48 19.16
CA THR A 5 -16.69 8.96 19.87
C THR A 5 -17.17 10.32 19.37
N LEU A 6 -16.23 11.22 19.02
CA LEU A 6 -16.57 12.50 18.43
C LEU A 6 -17.24 12.33 17.06
N VAL A 7 -16.69 11.48 16.20
CA VAL A 7 -17.25 11.17 14.88
C VAL A 7 -18.64 10.55 15.03
N ASP A 8 -18.79 9.52 15.86
CA ASP A 8 -20.06 8.86 16.15
C ASP A 8 -21.14 9.87 16.58
N ARG A 9 -20.81 10.78 17.50
CA ARG A 9 -21.75 11.83 17.94
C ARG A 9 -22.20 12.74 16.79
N TRP A 10 -21.30 13.11 15.89
CA TRP A 10 -21.64 14.01 14.77
C TRP A 10 -22.38 13.29 13.65
N VAL A 11 -22.05 12.03 13.39
CA VAL A 11 -22.83 11.16 12.49
C VAL A 11 -24.25 10.99 13.02
N GLY A 12 -24.41 10.71 14.32
CA GLY A 12 -25.73 10.64 14.96
C GLY A 12 -26.54 11.92 14.78
N ARG A 13 -25.90 13.11 14.84
CA ARG A 13 -26.59 14.38 14.56
C ARG A 13 -27.05 14.52 13.11
N ILE A 14 -26.28 13.99 12.16
CA ILE A 14 -26.69 13.95 10.74
C ILE A 14 -27.93 13.06 10.62
N PHE A 15 -27.89 11.85 11.20
CA PHE A 15 -29.00 10.91 11.17
C PHE A 15 -30.26 11.47 11.86
N ASP A 16 -30.14 12.06 13.05
CA ASP A 16 -31.26 12.74 13.73
C ASP A 16 -31.92 13.81 12.83
N THR A 17 -31.12 14.50 12.01
CA THR A 17 -31.61 15.54 11.10
C THR A 17 -32.31 14.93 9.90
N VAL A 18 -31.70 13.91 9.27
CA VAL A 18 -32.30 13.14 8.17
C VAL A 18 -33.64 12.53 8.59
N GLU A 19 -33.72 11.98 9.81
CA GLU A 19 -34.95 11.41 10.38
C GLU A 19 -36.03 12.47 10.61
N LYS A 20 -35.70 13.60 11.24
CA LYS A 20 -36.66 14.71 11.47
C LYS A 20 -37.21 15.29 10.17
N LEU A 21 -36.43 15.24 9.10
CA LEU A 21 -36.86 15.67 7.76
C LEU A 21 -37.65 14.59 7.02
N GLY A 22 -37.76 13.38 7.57
CA GLY A 22 -38.44 12.24 6.94
C GLY A 22 -37.70 11.66 5.74
N LEU A 23 -36.39 11.94 5.60
CA LEU A 23 -35.61 11.59 4.41
C LEU A 23 -35.11 10.14 4.41
N PHE A 24 -35.07 9.47 5.57
CA PHE A 24 -34.56 8.09 5.65
C PHE A 24 -35.31 7.11 4.75
N GLN A 25 -36.60 7.33 4.51
CA GLN A 25 -37.41 6.46 3.65
C GLN A 25 -37.03 6.52 2.17
N ASP A 26 -36.16 7.46 1.78
CA ASP A 26 -35.73 7.69 0.39
C ASP A 26 -34.21 7.95 0.31
N THR A 27 -33.45 7.52 1.33
CA THR A 27 -32.00 7.75 1.39
C THR A 27 -31.25 6.44 1.58
N LEU A 28 -30.40 6.10 0.61
CA LEU A 28 -29.35 5.09 0.78
C LEU A 28 -28.21 5.68 1.61
N VAL A 29 -27.85 5.06 2.73
CA VAL A 29 -26.71 5.45 3.54
C VAL A 29 -25.65 4.36 3.49
N ILE A 30 -24.42 4.74 3.13
CA ILE A 30 -23.24 3.87 3.18
C ILE A 30 -22.22 4.53 4.10
N TRP A 31 -21.80 3.81 5.14
CA TRP A 31 -20.79 4.25 6.10
C TRP A 31 -19.57 3.35 6.04
N THR A 32 -18.40 3.96 5.83
CA THR A 32 -17.12 3.24 5.72
C THR A 32 -15.93 4.18 6.01
N THR A 33 -14.72 3.68 5.83
CA THR A 33 -13.45 4.44 5.91
C THR A 33 -12.57 4.07 4.72
N ASP A 34 -11.60 4.91 4.36
CA ASP A 34 -10.68 4.62 3.27
C ASP A 34 -9.64 3.54 3.65
N HIS A 35 -9.23 3.53 4.92
CA HIS A 35 -8.32 2.54 5.50
C HIS A 35 -8.43 2.49 7.03
N GLY A 36 -7.77 1.50 7.64
CA GLY A 36 -7.57 1.38 9.09
C GLY A 36 -6.37 2.17 9.62
N HIS A 37 -5.95 1.89 10.86
CA HIS A 37 -4.84 2.57 11.52
C HIS A 37 -4.18 1.65 12.55
N LEU A 38 -2.86 1.65 12.60
CA LEU A 38 -2.06 0.92 13.58
C LEU A 38 -1.79 1.82 14.79
N PHE A 39 -1.95 1.30 15.99
CA PHE A 39 -1.71 1.97 17.27
C PHE A 39 -0.58 1.31 18.08
N GLY A 40 0.25 0.50 17.43
CA GLY A 40 1.33 -0.29 18.04
C GLY A 40 1.30 -1.76 17.66
N GLU A 41 0.26 -2.23 16.94
CA GLU A 41 0.22 -3.59 16.40
C GLU A 41 1.45 -3.83 15.50
N HIS A 42 2.04 -5.02 15.62
CA HIS A 42 3.28 -5.40 14.92
C HIS A 42 4.47 -4.46 15.18
N ASN A 43 4.45 -3.67 16.26
CA ASN A 43 5.40 -2.59 16.56
C ASN A 43 5.36 -1.45 15.53
N LEU A 44 4.20 -1.21 14.95
CA LEU A 44 3.96 -0.19 13.92
C LEU A 44 2.92 0.80 14.42
N GLU A 45 3.05 2.06 14.02
CA GLU A 45 2.10 3.12 14.35
C GLU A 45 1.72 3.89 13.08
N GLY A 46 0.49 4.38 13.06
CA GLY A 46 -0.01 5.20 11.98
C GLY A 46 -0.66 4.39 10.86
N LYS A 47 -0.67 5.01 9.68
CA LYS A 47 -0.79 4.28 8.43
C LYS A 47 0.61 4.08 7.92
N PRO A 48 1.08 2.84 7.81
CA PRO A 48 2.46 2.67 7.45
C PRO A 48 2.70 3.23 6.03
N GLY A 49 3.58 4.22 5.88
CA GLY A 49 4.21 4.53 4.59
C GLY A 49 5.11 3.36 4.16
N GLY A 50 5.71 3.38 2.96
CA GLY A 50 6.47 2.28 2.32
C GLY A 50 7.44 1.43 3.18
N GLN A 51 7.77 1.85 4.40
CA GLN A 51 8.61 1.13 5.35
C GLN A 51 8.02 0.86 6.72
N LEU A 52 6.89 1.44 7.06
CA LEU A 52 6.29 1.27 8.39
C LEU A 52 5.52 -0.05 8.50
N GLY A 53 5.59 -0.93 7.50
CA GLY A 53 5.08 -2.30 7.59
C GLY A 53 4.09 -2.70 6.49
N PRO A 54 3.84 -4.02 6.39
CA PRO A 54 2.98 -4.59 5.36
C PRO A 54 1.49 -4.23 5.61
N LEU A 55 0.67 -4.45 4.59
CA LEU A 55 -0.76 -4.17 4.63
C LEU A 55 -1.52 -5.30 5.37
N TYR A 56 -1.43 -5.30 6.69
CA TYR A 56 -2.23 -6.18 7.54
C TYR A 56 -3.73 -5.82 7.48
N GLU A 57 -4.59 -6.78 7.85
CA GLU A 57 -6.05 -6.64 7.96
C GLU A 57 -6.43 -5.48 8.89
N THR A 58 -5.62 -5.16 9.91
CA THR A 58 -5.84 -3.96 10.74
C THR A 58 -5.89 -2.66 9.93
N THR A 59 -5.23 -2.62 8.77
CA THR A 59 -5.23 -1.46 7.85
C THR A 59 -6.16 -1.66 6.64
N THR A 60 -6.33 -2.88 6.14
CA THR A 60 -7.08 -3.17 4.90
C THR A 60 -8.54 -3.57 5.14
N ARG A 61 -8.86 -4.19 6.28
CA ARG A 61 -10.21 -4.63 6.62
C ARG A 61 -10.99 -3.50 7.27
N ILE A 62 -11.69 -2.75 6.44
CA ILE A 62 -12.47 -1.58 6.83
C ILE A 62 -13.93 -1.93 7.19
N PRO A 63 -14.57 -1.19 8.10
CA PRO A 63 -16.01 -1.30 8.31
C PRO A 63 -16.79 -0.88 7.05
N LEU A 64 -17.86 -1.60 6.74
CA LEU A 64 -18.86 -1.21 5.75
C LEU A 64 -20.25 -1.48 6.34
N MET A 65 -21.02 -0.42 6.56
CA MET A 65 -22.41 -0.49 7.01
C MET A 65 -23.30 0.17 5.98
N VAL A 66 -24.42 -0.48 5.66
CA VAL A 66 -25.34 -0.01 4.60
C VAL A 66 -26.76 -0.01 5.16
N HIS A 67 -27.46 1.11 4.97
CA HIS A 67 -28.89 1.22 5.19
C HIS A 67 -29.56 1.48 3.85
N HIS A 68 -30.38 0.53 3.41
CA HIS A 68 -31.22 0.65 2.22
C HIS A 68 -32.60 1.19 2.63
N PRO A 69 -33.16 2.20 1.94
CA PRO A 69 -34.44 2.82 2.31
C PRO A 69 -35.63 1.84 2.30
N GLU A 70 -35.56 0.80 1.47
CA GLU A 70 -36.59 -0.26 1.40
C GLU A 70 -36.42 -1.39 2.43
N GLY A 71 -35.44 -1.29 3.33
CA GLY A 71 -35.19 -2.31 4.37
C GLY A 71 -34.48 -3.58 3.86
N VAL A 72 -33.88 -3.53 2.66
CA VAL A 72 -33.08 -4.65 2.12
C VAL A 72 -31.93 -4.98 3.08
N GLY A 73 -31.88 -6.24 3.53
CA GLY A 73 -30.84 -6.72 4.45
C GLY A 73 -30.92 -6.15 5.87
N GLU A 74 -32.06 -5.59 6.29
CA GLU A 74 -32.19 -5.00 7.62
C GLU A 74 -31.81 -6.00 8.73
N GLY A 75 -30.86 -5.60 9.59
CA GLY A 75 -30.34 -6.42 10.68
C GLY A 75 -29.44 -7.59 10.25
N ALA A 76 -29.21 -7.79 8.95
CA ALA A 76 -28.36 -8.86 8.45
C ALA A 76 -26.86 -8.53 8.63
N THR A 77 -26.07 -9.56 8.91
CA THR A 77 -24.61 -9.52 8.73
C THR A 77 -24.27 -10.36 7.51
N VAL A 78 -23.70 -9.72 6.50
CA VAL A 78 -23.34 -10.38 5.23
C VAL A 78 -21.88 -10.81 5.30
N SER A 79 -21.62 -12.10 5.05
CA SER A 79 -20.29 -12.67 4.97
C SER A 79 -19.79 -12.70 3.52
N GLY A 80 -18.47 -12.65 3.35
CA GLY A 80 -17.79 -12.73 2.06
C GLY A 80 -17.02 -11.45 1.74
N LEU A 81 -16.18 -11.52 0.71
CA LEU A 81 -15.26 -10.45 0.36
C LEU A 81 -15.93 -9.32 -0.43
N VAL A 82 -15.84 -8.11 0.11
CA VAL A 82 -16.23 -6.84 -0.53
C VAL A 82 -15.02 -5.90 -0.53
N GLN A 83 -14.88 -5.08 -1.57
CA GLN A 83 -13.78 -4.11 -1.71
C GLN A 83 -14.33 -2.69 -1.99
N PRO A 84 -13.56 -1.62 -1.72
CA PRO A 84 -14.05 -0.25 -1.90
C PRO A 84 -14.63 0.07 -3.30
N GLN A 85 -14.06 -0.53 -4.36
CA GLN A 85 -14.55 -0.35 -5.73
C GLN A 85 -15.96 -0.91 -5.97
N ASP A 86 -16.48 -1.73 -5.06
CA ASP A 86 -17.84 -2.29 -5.12
C ASP A 86 -18.92 -1.29 -4.72
N ILE A 87 -18.54 -0.23 -4.02
CA ILE A 87 -19.48 0.80 -3.58
C ILE A 87 -20.14 1.45 -4.80
N MET A 88 -19.37 1.79 -5.83
CA MET A 88 -19.89 2.42 -7.03
C MET A 88 -20.95 1.58 -7.76
N PRO A 89 -20.69 0.32 -8.18
CA PRO A 89 -21.69 -0.50 -8.84
C PRO A 89 -22.89 -0.80 -7.94
N SER A 90 -22.70 -0.95 -6.62
CA SER A 90 -23.80 -1.14 -5.67
C SER A 90 -24.71 0.09 -5.56
N VAL A 91 -24.13 1.29 -5.51
CA VAL A 91 -24.92 2.54 -5.53
C VAL A 91 -25.70 2.66 -6.84
N LEU A 92 -25.05 2.40 -7.99
CA LEU A 92 -25.73 2.48 -9.28
C LEU A 92 -26.88 1.47 -9.40
N GLU A 93 -26.68 0.23 -8.94
CA GLU A 93 -27.74 -0.77 -8.90
C GLU A 93 -28.91 -0.35 -8.01
N ALA A 94 -28.63 0.16 -6.81
CA ALA A 94 -29.65 0.60 -5.86
C ALA A 94 -30.53 1.75 -6.42
N ILE A 95 -29.95 2.64 -7.23
CA ILE A 95 -30.70 3.74 -7.87
C ILE A 95 -31.23 3.40 -9.27
N GLY A 96 -31.08 2.15 -9.72
CA GLY A 96 -31.52 1.70 -11.05
C GLY A 96 -30.75 2.31 -12.22
N ALA A 97 -29.52 2.77 -11.99
CA ALA A 97 -28.64 3.32 -13.01
C ALA A 97 -27.75 2.24 -13.66
N PRO A 98 -27.38 2.39 -14.94
CA PRO A 98 -26.53 1.43 -15.63
C PRO A 98 -25.10 1.44 -15.06
N ILE A 99 -24.56 0.26 -14.74
CA ILE A 99 -23.16 0.08 -14.33
C ILE A 99 -22.26 0.17 -15.58
N PRO A 100 -21.23 1.04 -15.60
CA PRO A 100 -20.28 1.11 -16.71
C PRO A 100 -19.54 -0.21 -16.93
N ARG A 101 -19.27 -0.57 -18.19
CA ARG A 101 -18.50 -1.79 -18.51
C ARG A 101 -17.06 -1.78 -18.00
N GLN A 102 -16.52 -0.59 -17.72
CA GLN A 102 -15.20 -0.37 -17.16
C GLN A 102 -15.16 -0.54 -15.64
N ALA A 103 -16.30 -0.75 -14.98
CA ALA A 103 -16.33 -1.02 -13.55
C ALA A 103 -15.62 -2.33 -13.25
N GLU A 104 -14.60 -2.28 -12.41
CA GLU A 104 -13.88 -3.46 -11.90
C GLU A 104 -14.52 -4.02 -10.62
N GLY A 105 -15.31 -3.20 -9.93
CA GLY A 105 -16.09 -3.64 -8.77
C GLY A 105 -17.33 -4.45 -9.15
N HIS A 106 -17.86 -5.17 -8.17
CA HIS A 106 -19.11 -5.91 -8.27
C HIS A 106 -20.11 -5.38 -7.25
N SER A 107 -21.37 -5.31 -7.63
CA SER A 107 -22.42 -4.97 -6.67
C SER A 107 -22.51 -6.00 -5.57
N PHE A 108 -22.64 -5.56 -4.31
CA PHE A 108 -22.77 -6.44 -3.16
C PHE A 108 -24.22 -6.83 -2.83
N TRP A 109 -25.23 -6.23 -3.49
CA TRP A 109 -26.65 -6.54 -3.23
C TRP A 109 -27.02 -8.02 -3.40
N PRO A 110 -26.48 -8.76 -4.39
CA PRO A 110 -26.74 -10.20 -4.49
C PRO A 110 -26.31 -11.01 -3.25
N MET A 111 -25.33 -10.52 -2.49
CA MET A 111 -24.88 -11.15 -1.24
C MET A 111 -25.86 -10.89 -0.08
N VAL A 112 -26.60 -9.78 -0.13
CA VAL A 112 -27.58 -9.38 0.88
C VAL A 112 -28.86 -10.22 0.77
N ASP A 113 -29.28 -10.53 -0.47
CA ASP A 113 -30.51 -11.28 -0.75
C ASP A 113 -30.42 -12.79 -0.40
N GLY A 114 -29.32 -13.22 0.24
CA GLY A 114 -29.10 -14.58 0.73
C GLY A 114 -28.91 -15.65 -0.36
N GLY A 115 -28.90 -15.24 -1.64
CA GLY A 115 -28.86 -16.13 -2.79
C GLY A 115 -27.48 -16.31 -3.43
N ALA A 116 -26.58 -15.34 -3.30
CA ALA A 116 -25.25 -15.38 -3.92
C ALA A 116 -24.12 -15.32 -2.87
N GLY A 117 -23.06 -16.11 -3.08
CA GLY A 117 -21.80 -15.95 -2.35
C GLY A 117 -21.05 -14.69 -2.79
N SER A 118 -19.86 -14.46 -2.23
CA SER A 118 -19.00 -13.36 -2.68
C SER A 118 -18.76 -13.44 -4.20
N ALA A 119 -18.76 -12.27 -4.85
CA ALA A 119 -18.43 -12.15 -6.27
C ALA A 119 -16.97 -12.52 -6.59
N ARG A 120 -16.11 -12.65 -5.57
CA ARG A 120 -14.68 -12.96 -5.73
C ARG A 120 -14.21 -13.95 -4.68
N ARG A 121 -13.16 -14.70 -5.05
CA ARG A 121 -12.46 -15.61 -4.12
C ARG A 121 -11.38 -14.89 -3.29
N TYR A 122 -10.80 -13.83 -3.84
CA TYR A 122 -9.74 -13.06 -3.20
C TYR A 122 -10.02 -11.57 -3.29
N ALA A 123 -9.66 -10.84 -2.24
CA ALA A 123 -9.51 -9.39 -2.23
C ALA A 123 -8.02 -9.04 -2.36
N PHE A 124 -7.72 -8.03 -3.16
CA PHE A 124 -6.36 -7.57 -3.40
C PHE A 124 -6.16 -6.17 -2.82
N SER A 125 -5.15 -6.03 -1.97
CA SER A 125 -4.73 -4.72 -1.43
C SER A 125 -3.27 -4.47 -1.79
N GLY A 126 -3.04 -3.46 -2.60
CA GLY A 126 -1.71 -2.98 -2.97
C GLY A 126 -1.50 -1.56 -2.51
N ARG A 127 -0.24 -1.17 -2.38
CA ARG A 127 0.16 0.24 -2.20
C ARG A 127 0.71 0.78 -3.51
N PHE A 128 0.54 2.07 -3.73
CA PHE A 128 1.23 2.78 -4.80
C PHE A 128 2.76 2.61 -4.59
N PRO A 129 3.50 2.02 -5.55
CA PRO A 129 4.96 2.03 -5.45
C PRO A 129 5.41 3.50 -5.48
N PRO A 130 6.32 3.94 -4.59
CA PRO A 130 6.76 5.34 -4.59
C PRO A 130 7.09 5.76 -6.03
N MET A 131 6.47 6.86 -6.48
CA MET A 131 6.60 7.37 -7.84
C MET A 131 8.06 7.30 -8.31
N VAL A 132 8.34 6.44 -9.29
CA VAL A 132 9.54 6.57 -10.12
C VAL A 132 9.36 7.87 -10.92
N GLY A 133 9.90 8.96 -10.37
CA GLY A 133 9.91 10.29 -10.99
C GLY A 133 8.58 11.05 -10.92
N GLY A 134 8.42 11.92 -9.92
CA GLY A 134 7.50 13.05 -10.04
C GLY A 134 6.91 13.59 -8.75
N ALA A 135 7.35 14.81 -8.40
CA ALA A 135 6.53 15.84 -7.76
C ALA A 135 6.12 15.69 -6.27
N THR A 136 6.99 15.15 -5.41
CA THR A 136 7.13 15.80 -4.10
C THR A 136 8.46 16.52 -4.06
N ARG A 137 8.41 17.86 -4.09
CA ARG A 137 9.52 18.71 -3.61
C ARG A 137 9.66 18.46 -2.11
N GLN A 138 10.23 17.32 -1.74
CA GLN A 138 10.94 17.25 -0.48
C GLN A 138 12.40 17.42 -0.87
N PRO A 139 13.00 18.61 -0.64
CA PRO A 139 14.46 18.70 -0.72
C PRO A 139 15.03 17.59 0.17
N ALA A 140 16.16 17.00 -0.19
CA ALA A 140 16.87 15.92 0.54
C ALA A 140 17.43 16.42 1.88
N VAL A 141 16.52 16.99 2.66
CA VAL A 141 16.70 17.70 3.89
C VAL A 141 16.11 16.81 4.96
N GLY A 142 16.99 16.07 5.63
CA GLY A 142 16.72 15.53 6.96
C GLY A 142 15.69 14.40 7.10
N HIS A 143 15.04 13.92 6.02
CA HIS A 143 14.06 12.83 6.10
C HIS A 143 14.43 11.56 5.32
N LEU A 144 15.68 11.42 4.84
CA LEU A 144 16.22 10.12 4.46
C LEU A 144 16.50 9.30 5.72
N PHE A 145 15.41 8.79 6.29
CA PHE A 145 15.43 7.70 7.25
C PHE A 145 16.03 6.48 6.55
N ASP A 146 16.91 5.75 7.23
CA ASP A 146 17.64 4.61 6.69
C ASP A 146 16.71 3.57 6.04
N GLY A 147 15.45 3.52 6.41
CA GLY A 147 14.48 2.68 5.74
C GLY A 147 14.24 3.00 4.24
N TRP A 148 14.51 4.23 3.74
CA TRP A 148 14.19 4.70 2.38
C TRP A 148 15.18 4.31 1.30
N ALA A 149 16.24 3.58 1.65
CA ALA A 149 17.20 3.06 0.70
C ALA A 149 17.12 1.54 0.60
N GLY A 150 17.35 1.02 -0.60
CA GLY A 150 17.67 -0.38 -0.82
C GLY A 150 17.02 -0.98 -2.07
N SER A 151 17.66 -2.02 -2.62
CA SER A 151 17.14 -2.70 -3.82
C SER A 151 15.76 -3.33 -3.58
N GLU A 152 15.41 -3.71 -2.35
CA GLU A 152 14.07 -4.23 -2.04
C GLU A 152 12.94 -3.18 -2.06
N ARG A 153 13.24 -1.90 -2.28
CA ARG A 153 12.27 -0.78 -2.18
C ARG A 153 11.58 -0.41 -3.49
N ILE A 154 11.97 -1.01 -4.60
CA ILE A 154 11.35 -0.75 -5.91
C ILE A 154 9.92 -1.33 -5.99
N VAL A 155 9.63 -2.34 -5.17
CA VAL A 155 8.41 -3.15 -5.27
C VAL A 155 7.80 -3.37 -3.89
N GLU A 156 6.54 -2.95 -3.76
CA GLU A 156 5.73 -3.17 -2.56
C GLU A 156 5.06 -4.55 -2.58
N SER A 157 4.81 -5.12 -1.41
CA SER A 157 4.06 -6.38 -1.31
C SER A 157 2.58 -6.18 -1.65
N ILE A 158 1.95 -7.21 -2.20
CA ILE A 158 0.51 -7.25 -2.45
C ILE A 158 -0.12 -8.14 -1.39
N THR A 159 -1.17 -7.66 -0.73
CA THR A 159 -1.96 -8.49 0.19
C THR A 159 -3.07 -9.16 -0.59
N VAL A 160 -3.13 -10.48 -0.47
CA VAL A 160 -4.21 -11.31 -1.00
C VAL A 160 -4.97 -11.84 0.21
N THR A 161 -6.25 -11.52 0.31
CA THR A 161 -7.12 -11.94 1.41
C THR A 161 -8.22 -12.85 0.86
N SER A 162 -8.38 -14.03 1.44
CA SER A 162 -9.51 -14.95 1.25
C SER A 162 -10.53 -14.78 2.40
N ASP A 163 -11.53 -15.65 2.50
CA ASP A 163 -12.48 -15.62 3.62
C ASP A 163 -11.83 -15.97 4.98
N ASP A 164 -10.74 -16.77 4.98
CA ASP A 164 -10.13 -17.31 6.19
C ASP A 164 -8.61 -17.16 6.26
N THR A 165 -7.94 -16.65 5.21
CA THR A 165 -6.49 -16.45 5.18
C THR A 165 -6.10 -15.11 4.56
N ALA A 166 -4.97 -14.56 5.01
CA ALA A 166 -4.34 -13.39 4.41
C ALA A 166 -2.87 -13.68 4.11
N MET A 167 -2.46 -13.43 2.87
CA MET A 167 -1.08 -13.55 2.44
C MET A 167 -0.52 -12.20 2.01
N LEU A 168 0.58 -11.82 2.65
CA LEU A 168 1.47 -10.75 2.21
C LEU A 168 2.43 -11.32 1.17
N VAL A 169 2.08 -11.16 -0.10
CA VAL A 169 2.88 -11.60 -1.24
C VAL A 169 4.02 -10.60 -1.45
N GLY A 170 5.16 -10.89 -0.83
CA GLY A 170 6.40 -10.17 -1.09
C GLY A 170 7.06 -10.57 -2.42
N PRO A 171 7.91 -9.70 -2.99
CA PRO A 171 8.77 -10.07 -4.11
C PRO A 171 9.64 -11.27 -3.74
N GLN A 172 10.07 -12.06 -4.74
CA GLN A 172 10.96 -13.20 -4.48
C GLN A 172 12.22 -12.73 -3.77
N GLY A 173 12.70 -13.53 -2.82
CA GLY A 173 13.85 -13.19 -1.97
C GLY A 173 13.50 -12.42 -0.69
N ARG A 174 12.43 -11.61 -0.67
CA ARG A 174 12.02 -10.81 0.51
C ARG A 174 11.16 -11.58 1.52
N GLY A 175 10.79 -12.82 1.18
CA GLY A 175 9.87 -13.63 1.97
C GLY A 175 8.42 -13.24 1.74
N SER A 176 7.51 -14.13 2.10
CA SER A 176 6.07 -13.85 2.16
C SER A 176 5.59 -14.25 3.54
N GLU A 177 4.46 -13.69 3.92
CA GLU A 177 3.81 -14.01 5.19
C GLU A 177 2.40 -14.49 4.89
N LEU A 178 1.96 -15.53 5.56
CA LEU A 178 0.64 -16.13 5.42
C LEU A 178 0.09 -16.30 6.82
N TYR A 179 -1.17 -15.90 7.00
CA TYR A 179 -1.86 -15.89 8.27
C TYR A 179 -3.22 -16.58 8.12
N ASP A 180 -3.57 -17.35 9.15
CA ASP A 180 -4.91 -17.93 9.29
C ASP A 180 -5.76 -16.93 10.07
N LEU A 181 -6.74 -16.30 9.42
CA LEU A 181 -7.56 -15.25 10.01
C LEU A 181 -8.63 -15.79 10.96
N ALA A 182 -8.97 -17.09 10.87
CA ALA A 182 -9.91 -17.71 11.79
C ALA A 182 -9.25 -17.94 13.16
N ASP A 183 -8.02 -18.43 13.17
CA ASP A 183 -7.27 -18.73 14.40
C ASP A 183 -6.39 -17.57 14.89
N ASP A 184 -5.91 -16.71 13.97
CA ASP A 184 -4.99 -15.60 14.22
C ASP A 184 -5.45 -14.32 13.49
N PRO A 185 -6.61 -13.74 13.87
CA PRO A 185 -7.12 -12.52 13.26
C PRO A 185 -6.22 -11.30 13.48
N ALA A 186 -5.28 -11.37 14.45
CA ALA A 186 -4.29 -10.33 14.71
C ALA A 186 -2.97 -10.55 13.94
N GLN A 187 -2.90 -11.58 13.09
CA GLN A 187 -1.77 -11.86 12.20
C GLN A 187 -0.41 -11.92 12.90
N ARG A 188 -0.33 -12.57 14.07
CA ARG A 188 0.89 -12.67 14.87
C ARG A 188 1.75 -13.90 14.55
N ARG A 189 1.16 -14.92 13.91
CA ARG A 189 1.79 -16.21 13.65
C ARG A 189 1.88 -16.46 12.14
N ASN A 190 3.03 -16.13 11.57
CA ASN A 190 3.32 -16.44 10.18
C ASN A 190 3.40 -17.98 9.96
N ILE A 191 2.48 -18.52 9.17
CA ILE A 191 2.36 -19.94 8.84
C ILE A 191 2.83 -20.29 7.42
N THR A 192 3.57 -19.39 6.76
CA THR A 192 4.06 -19.58 5.38
C THR A 192 4.83 -20.89 5.19
N GLY A 193 5.58 -21.33 6.20
CA GLY A 193 6.33 -22.59 6.15
C GLY A 193 5.48 -23.86 6.31
N LEU A 194 4.21 -23.73 6.69
CA LEU A 194 3.30 -24.85 6.99
C LEU A 194 2.29 -25.12 5.87
N ARG A 195 2.02 -24.16 4.99
CA ARG A 195 1.02 -24.25 3.93
C ARG A 195 1.58 -23.84 2.56
N ALA A 196 2.53 -24.62 2.05
CA ALA A 196 3.25 -24.30 0.82
C ALA A 196 2.36 -24.24 -0.44
N GLU A 197 1.34 -25.10 -0.52
CA GLU A 197 0.39 -25.12 -1.65
C GLU A 197 -0.46 -23.86 -1.69
N GLU A 198 -1.10 -23.51 -0.57
CA GLU A 198 -1.89 -22.28 -0.43
C GLU A 198 -1.06 -21.02 -0.72
N LYS A 199 0.18 -20.97 -0.20
CA LYS A 199 1.14 -19.90 -0.52
C LYS A 199 1.37 -19.78 -2.03
N SER A 200 1.58 -20.90 -2.71
CA SER A 200 1.81 -20.92 -4.17
C SER A 200 0.57 -20.46 -4.92
N GLU A 201 -0.61 -20.88 -4.48
CA GLU A 201 -1.89 -20.51 -5.07
C GLU A 201 -2.16 -19.01 -4.95
N MET A 202 -2.05 -18.44 -3.74
CA MET A 202 -2.31 -17.02 -3.51
C MET A 202 -1.28 -16.12 -4.20
N ARG A 203 -0.01 -16.53 -4.29
CA ARG A 203 0.99 -15.86 -5.14
C ARG A 203 0.58 -15.90 -6.61
N GLY A 204 0.13 -17.05 -7.11
CA GLY A 204 -0.40 -17.19 -8.46
C GLY A 204 -1.56 -16.23 -8.72
N ALA A 205 -2.49 -16.13 -7.77
CA ALA A 205 -3.62 -15.21 -7.84
C ALA A 205 -3.18 -13.73 -7.90
N ALA A 206 -2.19 -13.32 -7.10
CA ALA A 206 -1.64 -11.96 -7.16
C ALA A 206 -1.01 -11.64 -8.52
N ILE A 207 -0.24 -12.58 -9.08
CA ILE A 207 0.41 -12.42 -10.38
C ILE A 207 -0.63 -12.35 -11.49
N GLU A 208 -1.66 -13.19 -11.45
CA GLU A 208 -2.71 -13.19 -12.45
C GLU A 208 -3.54 -11.91 -12.38
N PHE A 209 -3.89 -11.46 -11.17
CA PHE A 209 -4.53 -10.16 -10.95
C PHE A 209 -3.73 -9.03 -11.60
N LEU A 210 -2.41 -8.97 -11.40
CA LEU A 210 -1.55 -7.97 -12.04
C LEU A 210 -1.62 -8.04 -13.58
N ARG A 211 -1.59 -9.24 -14.16
CA ARG A 211 -1.66 -9.44 -15.62
C ARG A 211 -2.99 -8.98 -16.20
N GLU A 212 -4.10 -9.40 -15.58
CA GLU A 212 -5.45 -9.06 -16.03
C GLU A 212 -5.69 -7.54 -16.02
N HIS A 213 -5.03 -6.83 -15.10
CA HIS A 213 -5.12 -5.37 -14.96
C HIS A 213 -3.98 -4.62 -15.68
N GLY A 214 -3.28 -5.28 -16.61
CA GLY A 214 -2.34 -4.65 -17.52
C GLY A 214 -1.00 -4.22 -16.90
N ALA A 215 -0.59 -4.85 -15.79
CA ALA A 215 0.75 -4.61 -15.24
C ALA A 215 1.84 -4.99 -16.26
N THR A 216 2.88 -4.16 -16.36
CA THR A 216 4.00 -4.42 -17.27
C THR A 216 4.84 -5.60 -16.77
N PRO A 217 5.64 -6.26 -17.65
CA PRO A 217 6.56 -7.31 -17.22
C PRO A 217 7.45 -6.87 -16.05
N GLU A 218 7.95 -5.64 -16.06
CA GLU A 218 8.81 -5.09 -15.00
C GLU A 218 8.11 -5.04 -13.63
N ARG A 219 6.78 -4.90 -13.60
CA ARG A 219 5.99 -4.96 -12.35
C ARG A 219 5.69 -6.39 -11.91
N ILE A 220 5.72 -7.36 -12.82
CA ILE A 220 5.41 -8.77 -12.54
C ILE A 220 6.67 -9.55 -12.16
N THR A 221 7.79 -9.34 -12.85
CA THR A 221 9.09 -10.01 -12.64
C THR A 221 9.49 -10.12 -11.16
N PRO A 222 9.32 -9.09 -10.32
CA PRO A 222 9.63 -9.17 -8.89
C PRO A 222 8.91 -10.29 -8.15
N PHE A 223 7.69 -10.66 -8.58
CA PHE A 223 6.89 -11.70 -7.94
C PHE A 223 7.12 -13.09 -8.54
N THR A 224 7.73 -13.19 -9.72
CA THR A 224 8.07 -14.45 -10.41
C THR A 224 9.53 -14.83 -10.22
N ASP A 225 10.44 -13.97 -10.68
CA ASP A 225 11.88 -14.22 -10.84
C ASP A 225 12.72 -13.45 -9.82
N GLY A 226 12.13 -12.46 -9.17
CA GLY A 226 12.76 -11.62 -8.15
C GLY A 226 13.09 -10.22 -8.63
N ILE A 227 13.53 -9.40 -7.68
CA ILE A 227 13.88 -8.01 -7.98
C ILE A 227 15.20 -8.03 -8.76
N PRO A 228 15.24 -7.47 -9.98
CA PRO A 228 16.50 -7.29 -10.69
C PRO A 228 17.39 -6.38 -9.85
N VAL A 229 18.56 -6.87 -9.45
CA VAL A 229 19.57 -6.03 -8.81
C VAL A 229 20.05 -5.04 -9.87
N ALA A 230 19.98 -3.75 -9.57
CA ALA A 230 20.57 -2.73 -10.43
C ALA A 230 22.09 -2.80 -10.25
N GLU A 231 22.76 -3.70 -10.99
CA GLU A 231 24.22 -3.69 -11.05
C GLU A 231 24.67 -2.39 -11.72
N VAL A 232 25.44 -1.60 -11.00
CA VAL A 232 26.01 -0.35 -11.48
C VAL A 232 27.52 -0.49 -11.49
N ASP A 233 28.15 -0.04 -12.57
CA ASP A 233 29.61 -0.02 -12.68
C ASP A 233 30.20 0.79 -11.51
N GLN A 234 31.16 0.21 -10.79
CA GLN A 234 31.87 0.92 -9.71
C GLN A 234 32.61 2.17 -10.24
N GLY A 235 32.91 2.21 -11.54
CA GLY A 235 33.46 3.38 -12.23
C GLY A 235 32.42 4.43 -12.65
N MET A 236 31.13 4.23 -12.37
CA MET A 236 30.08 5.21 -12.69
C MET A 236 30.38 6.54 -12.00
N ALA A 237 30.51 7.60 -12.80
CA ALA A 237 30.62 8.96 -12.29
C ALA A 237 29.30 9.38 -11.61
N LEU A 238 29.43 9.89 -10.39
CA LEU A 238 28.33 10.36 -9.54
C LEU A 238 28.69 11.73 -8.97
N TRP A 239 27.68 12.47 -8.56
CA TRP A 239 27.83 13.76 -7.88
C TRP A 239 27.25 13.64 -6.49
N ALA A 240 28.06 13.90 -5.47
CA ALA A 240 27.69 13.63 -4.09
C ALA A 240 27.93 14.83 -3.16
N PHE A 241 27.14 14.88 -2.10
CA PHE A 241 27.33 15.75 -0.94
C PHE A 241 27.12 14.95 0.34
N LYS A 242 27.42 15.56 1.50
CA LYS A 242 27.17 14.96 2.82
C LYS A 242 25.89 15.48 3.45
N ASP A 243 25.00 14.60 3.89
CA ASP A 243 23.80 14.98 4.64
C ASP A 243 24.13 15.49 6.07
N ASP A 244 23.11 15.91 6.83
CA ASP A 244 23.27 16.39 8.21
C ASP A 244 23.85 15.33 9.19
N ARG A 245 23.93 14.06 8.75
CA ARG A 245 24.50 12.93 9.50
C ARG A 245 25.89 12.55 8.98
N GLU A 246 26.52 13.41 8.17
CA GLU A 246 27.83 13.18 7.55
C GLU A 246 27.87 11.99 6.57
N ARG A 247 26.72 11.51 6.10
CA ARG A 247 26.63 10.41 5.13
C ARG A 247 26.65 10.93 3.71
N TRP A 248 27.28 10.18 2.81
CA TRP A 248 27.26 10.51 1.39
C TRP A 248 25.88 10.27 0.78
N VAL A 249 25.43 11.24 0.00
CA VAL A 249 24.24 11.16 -0.86
C VAL A 249 24.66 11.54 -2.27
N ALA A 250 24.44 10.62 -3.22
CA ALA A 250 24.99 10.69 -4.57
C ALA A 250 23.91 10.60 -5.65
N PHE A 251 24.12 11.29 -6.77
CA PHE A 251 23.20 11.38 -7.89
C PHE A 251 23.93 11.20 -9.24
N PRO A 252 23.27 10.70 -10.29
CA PRO A 252 23.85 10.53 -11.63
C PRO A 252 24.32 11.82 -12.30
N THR A 253 23.82 12.98 -11.87
CA THR A 253 24.16 14.28 -12.47
C THR A 253 24.39 15.35 -11.41
N GLU A 254 25.26 16.31 -11.72
CA GLU A 254 25.55 17.46 -10.87
C GLU A 254 24.28 18.26 -10.54
N GLN A 255 23.43 18.48 -11.55
CA GLN A 255 22.17 19.22 -11.38
C GLN A 255 21.26 18.55 -10.33
N GLN A 256 21.08 17.22 -10.40
CA GLN A 256 20.27 16.50 -9.41
C GLN A 256 20.87 16.61 -8.01
N ALA A 257 22.19 16.53 -7.88
CA ALA A 257 22.84 16.70 -6.59
C ALA A 257 22.66 18.13 -6.05
N LEU A 258 22.84 19.16 -6.87
CA LEU A 258 22.65 20.56 -6.48
C LEU A 258 21.22 20.88 -6.06
N GLU A 259 20.22 20.35 -6.78
CA GLU A 259 18.80 20.49 -6.43
C GLU A 259 18.47 19.90 -5.05
N GLN A 260 19.25 18.92 -4.60
CA GLN A 260 19.05 18.19 -3.34
C GLN A 260 20.02 18.61 -2.23
N ALA A 261 21.08 19.36 -2.56
CA ALA A 261 22.13 19.78 -1.65
C ALA A 261 21.73 20.96 -0.73
N LEU A 262 20.47 21.40 -0.72
CA LEU A 262 20.02 22.49 0.13
C LEU A 262 19.98 22.08 1.61
N ASP A 263 20.37 22.99 2.51
CA ASP A 263 20.31 22.80 3.95
C ASP A 263 18.85 22.75 4.49
N ARG A 264 18.70 22.65 5.82
CA ARG A 264 17.38 22.50 6.45
C ARG A 264 16.39 23.61 6.19
N GLU A 265 16.89 24.82 6.02
CA GLU A 265 16.07 26.01 5.86
C GLU A 265 15.94 26.39 4.37
N GLY A 266 16.72 25.75 3.49
CA GLY A 266 16.78 26.02 2.06
C GLY A 266 17.70 27.18 1.71
N ASP A 267 18.53 27.62 2.66
CA ASP A 267 19.25 28.88 2.63
C ASP A 267 20.73 28.71 2.23
N GLU A 268 21.37 27.60 2.60
CA GLU A 268 22.74 27.25 2.19
C GLU A 268 22.80 25.99 1.32
N THR A 269 23.68 25.99 0.31
CA THR A 269 23.93 24.82 -0.55
C THR A 269 25.16 24.07 -0.06
N ARG A 270 25.00 22.78 0.27
CA ARG A 270 26.10 21.87 0.61
C ARG A 270 27.05 21.71 -0.58
N ALA A 271 28.34 21.56 -0.30
CA ALA A 271 29.33 21.35 -1.34
C ALA A 271 29.08 20.02 -2.05
N VAL A 272 28.87 20.09 -3.37
CA VAL A 272 28.74 18.93 -4.25
C VAL A 272 30.09 18.68 -4.92
N SER A 273 30.53 17.43 -4.98
CA SER A 273 31.74 16.99 -5.68
C SER A 273 31.50 15.73 -6.50
N GLU A 274 32.23 15.59 -7.60
CA GLU A 274 32.27 14.36 -8.38
C GLU A 274 32.92 13.22 -7.56
N THR A 275 32.38 12.01 -7.70
CA THR A 275 32.84 10.78 -7.06
C THR A 275 32.50 9.58 -7.95
N THR A 276 32.81 8.36 -7.50
CA THR A 276 32.37 7.12 -8.15
C THR A 276 31.65 6.20 -7.17
N LEU A 277 30.87 5.24 -7.67
CA LEU A 277 30.23 4.24 -6.81
C LEU A 277 31.27 3.44 -6.01
N GLY A 278 32.40 3.07 -6.61
CA GLY A 278 33.50 2.40 -5.92
C GLY A 278 34.07 3.22 -4.77
N ALA A 279 34.29 4.53 -4.98
CA ALA A 279 34.78 5.42 -3.92
C ALA A 279 33.77 5.59 -2.78
N LEU A 280 32.46 5.62 -3.09
CA LEU A 280 31.40 5.65 -2.08
C LEU A 280 31.36 4.36 -1.26
N LEU A 281 31.46 3.20 -1.91
CA LEU A 281 31.52 1.89 -1.25
C LEU A 281 32.71 1.75 -0.30
N GLU A 282 33.89 2.21 -0.72
CA GLU A 282 35.08 2.21 0.13
C GLU A 282 34.95 3.16 1.33
N ALA A 283 34.26 4.30 1.14
CA ALA A 283 34.06 5.29 2.19
C ALA A 283 33.01 4.86 3.22
N ASP A 284 31.83 4.42 2.76
CA ASP A 284 30.73 3.91 3.58
C ASP A 284 29.78 3.05 2.71
N PRO A 285 29.64 1.74 2.96
CA PRO A 285 28.71 0.88 2.22
C PRO A 285 27.24 1.33 2.34
N HIS A 286 26.89 2.08 3.38
CA HIS A 286 25.58 2.72 3.56
C HIS A 286 25.51 4.15 3.01
N SER A 287 26.41 4.51 2.08
CA SER A 287 26.23 5.70 1.25
C SER A 287 24.95 5.57 0.42
N LEU A 288 24.21 6.67 0.30
CA LEU A 288 22.97 6.73 -0.45
C LEU A 288 23.24 7.08 -1.91
N VAL A 289 22.75 6.27 -2.84
CA VAL A 289 22.87 6.50 -4.29
C VAL A 289 21.48 6.58 -4.90
N HIS A 290 21.10 7.75 -5.40
CA HIS A 290 19.81 7.95 -6.06
C HIS A 290 19.90 7.60 -7.55
N THR A 291 19.53 6.38 -7.92
CA THR A 291 19.48 5.93 -9.31
C THR A 291 18.13 5.25 -9.59
N HIS A 292 17.77 5.01 -10.85
CA HIS A 292 16.51 4.33 -11.22
C HIS A 292 15.23 4.89 -10.54
N GLY A 293 15.23 6.17 -10.15
CA GLY A 293 14.10 6.85 -9.51
C GLY A 293 13.91 6.62 -8.01
N GLN A 294 14.91 6.10 -7.28
CA GLN A 294 14.88 5.96 -5.81
C GLN A 294 16.30 5.94 -5.22
N TYR A 295 16.42 5.84 -3.89
CA TYR A 295 17.69 5.66 -3.21
C TYR A 295 18.04 4.19 -3.00
N TYR A 296 19.31 3.85 -3.20
CA TYR A 296 19.89 2.55 -2.89
C TYR A 296 21.02 2.74 -1.88
N TRP A 297 21.32 1.71 -1.10
CA TRP A 297 22.62 1.61 -0.48
C TRP A 297 23.65 1.35 -1.55
N ALA A 298 24.83 1.96 -1.43
CA ALA A 298 25.92 1.71 -2.36
C ALA A 298 26.23 0.20 -2.46
N SER A 299 26.16 -0.52 -1.32
CA SER A 299 26.35 -1.98 -1.25
C SER A 299 25.33 -2.79 -2.04
N ASP A 300 24.15 -2.25 -2.32
CA ASP A 300 23.08 -2.96 -3.03
C ASP A 300 23.20 -2.83 -4.56
N LEU A 301 24.16 -2.01 -5.03
CA LEU A 301 24.39 -1.74 -6.45
C LEU A 301 25.56 -2.54 -7.04
N THR A 302 26.15 -3.47 -6.27
CA THR A 302 27.34 -4.25 -6.65
C THR A 302 27.22 -5.74 -6.40
#